data_AF-A0A852VPG9-F1
#
_entry.id   AF-A0A852VPG9-F1
#
_cell.length_a   1.000
_cell.length_b   1.000
_cell.length_c   1.000
_cell.angle_alpha   90.00
_cell.angle_beta   90.00
_cell.angle_gamma   90.00
#
_symmetry.space_group_name_H-M   'P 1'
#
loop_
_entity.id
_entity.type
_entity.pdbx_description
1 polymer ?
#
loop_
_entity_poly.entity_id
_entity_poly.type
_entity_poly.pdbx_seq_one_letter_code
_entity_poly.pdbx_strand_id
1 'polypeptide(L)'
;MKRRVCSYDMFAVPDPSFVMKDTVGEMYFCNLRCFCVWSVQLATRPNLSVDDKNSAYSLTTPSGEEHQFAGIVEVARWATANAIG
;
A
#
# COMPACT_ATOMS: atom_id res chain seq x y z
N MET A 1 -8.12 11.82 20.19
CA MET A 1 -7.46 11.53 18.90
C MET A 1 -7.71 10.06 18.58
N LYS A 2 -8.45 9.73 17.51
CA LYS A 2 -8.76 8.32 17.17
C LYS A 2 -7.48 7.63 16.69
N ARG A 3 -7.21 6.42 17.18
CA ARG A 3 -6.04 5.61 16.80
C ARG A 3 -6.22 5.20 15.33
N ARG A 4 -5.31 5.63 14.44
CA ARG A 4 -5.35 5.19 13.03
C ARG A 4 -4.72 3.80 12.91
N VAL A 5 -5.42 2.86 12.29
CA VAL A 5 -5.01 1.45 12.18
C VAL A 5 -4.77 1.13 10.70
N CYS A 6 -3.83 0.24 10.40
CA CYS A 6 -3.67 -0.33 9.06
C CYS A 6 -4.42 -1.65 9.01
N SER A 7 -5.34 -1.84 8.05
CA SER A 7 -6.18 -3.04 7.97
C SER A 7 -6.76 -3.21 6.56
N TYR A 8 -7.11 -4.45 6.19
CA TYR A 8 -7.90 -4.79 5.01
C TYR A 8 -9.40 -4.54 5.21
N ASP A 9 -9.85 -4.47 6.47
CA ASP A 9 -11.26 -4.32 6.82
C ASP A 9 -11.42 -3.20 7.85
N MET A 10 -11.63 -1.98 7.37
CA MET A 10 -12.04 -0.87 8.23
C MET A 10 -13.50 -0.52 7.98
N PHE A 11 -14.32 -0.59 9.04
CA PHE A 11 -15.71 -0.10 9.03
C PHE A 11 -15.83 1.38 8.66
N ALA A 12 -14.74 2.14 8.87
CA ALA A 12 -14.58 3.51 8.40
C ALA A 12 -13.09 3.77 8.10
N VAL A 13 -12.81 4.19 6.88
CA VAL A 13 -11.46 4.57 6.43
C VAL A 13 -11.10 5.91 7.08
N PRO A 14 -10.03 6.00 7.88
CA PRO A 14 -9.66 7.23 8.56
C PRO A 14 -9.04 8.21 7.56
N ASP A 15 -9.79 9.27 7.25
CA ASP A 15 -9.35 10.33 6.36
C ASP A 15 -8.28 11.23 7.04
N PRO A 16 -7.14 11.54 6.39
CA PRO A 16 -6.63 10.94 5.16
C PRO A 16 -5.78 9.68 5.37
N SER A 17 -5.92 8.73 4.44
CA SER A 17 -5.21 7.45 4.39
C SER A 17 -4.73 7.12 2.98
N PHE A 18 -3.69 6.29 2.88
CA PHE A 18 -3.30 5.66 1.63
C PHE A 18 -4.16 4.42 1.40
N VAL A 19 -4.77 4.30 0.22
CA VAL A 19 -5.62 3.17 -0.15
C VAL A 19 -4.92 2.39 -1.26
N MET A 20 -4.50 1.16 -0.98
CA MET A 20 -3.94 0.25 -1.97
C MET A 20 -5.02 -0.73 -2.39
N LYS A 21 -5.22 -0.93 -3.68
CA LYS A 21 -6.12 -1.93 -4.22
C LYS A 21 -5.35 -2.94 -5.04
N ASP A 22 -5.63 -4.21 -4.80
CA ASP A 22 -5.11 -5.35 -5.54
C ASP A 22 -6.28 -6.22 -6.06
N THR A 23 -5.98 -7.45 -6.47
CA THR A 23 -6.98 -8.40 -6.96
C THR A 23 -7.87 -9.00 -5.88
N VAL A 24 -7.46 -8.89 -4.61
CA VAL A 24 -8.15 -9.45 -3.44
C VAL A 24 -9.04 -8.42 -2.77
N GLY A 25 -8.66 -7.15 -2.79
CA GLY A 25 -9.47 -6.07 -2.24
C GLY A 25 -8.70 -4.77 -2.01
N GLU A 26 -9.17 -4.00 -1.03
CA GLU A 26 -8.55 -2.74 -0.62
C GLU A 26 -7.82 -2.89 0.72
N MET A 27 -6.69 -2.22 0.82
CA MET A 27 -5.86 -2.09 2.02
C MET A 27 -5.71 -0.62 2.36
N TYR A 28 -5.87 -0.31 3.64
CA TYR A 28 -5.80 1.05 4.12
C TYR A 28 -4.58 1.23 5.03
N PHE A 29 -3.79 2.27 4.76
CA PHE A 29 -2.60 2.62 5.54
C PHE A 29 -2.73 4.02 6.13
N CYS A 30 -2.43 4.13 7.42
CA CYS A 30 -2.63 5.37 8.17
C CYS A 30 -1.61 6.48 7.88
N ASN A 31 -0.47 6.12 7.28
CA ASN A 31 0.58 7.02 6.82
C ASN A 31 1.51 6.29 5.83
N LEU A 32 2.38 7.06 5.19
CA LEU A 32 3.30 6.58 4.16
C LEU A 32 4.34 5.59 4.70
N ARG A 33 4.76 5.74 5.96
CA ARG A 33 5.71 4.82 6.59
C ARG A 33 5.11 3.42 6.77
N CYS A 34 3.87 3.32 7.21
CA CYS A 34 3.17 2.04 7.32
C CYS A 34 3.01 1.36 5.96
N PHE A 35 2.64 2.14 4.93
CA PHE A 35 2.57 1.66 3.57
C PHE A 35 3.91 1.14 3.05
N CYS A 36 4.99 1.91 3.27
CA CYS A 36 6.35 1.55 2.86
C CYS A 36 6.87 0.28 3.55
N VAL A 37 6.67 0.16 4.87
CA VAL A 37 7.08 -1.07 5.59
C VAL A 37 6.35 -2.28 5.04
N TRP A 38 5.04 -2.18 4.83
CA TRP A 38 4.25 -3.28 4.28
C TRP A 38 4.70 -3.68 2.87
N SER A 39 4.87 -2.70 1.96
CA SER A 39 5.23 -2.98 0.57
C SER A 39 6.63 -3.57 0.45
N VAL A 40 7.60 -3.07 1.21
CA VAL A 40 8.96 -3.63 1.27
C VAL A 40 8.95 -5.04 1.85
N GLN A 41 8.23 -5.27 2.95
CA GLN A 41 8.10 -6.60 3.53
C GLN A 41 7.50 -7.60 2.55
N LEU A 42 6.45 -7.21 1.80
CA LEU A 42 5.84 -8.07 0.79
C LEU A 42 6.81 -8.32 -0.38
N ALA A 43 7.42 -7.28 -0.94
CA ALA A 43 8.36 -7.38 -2.06
C ALA A 43 9.61 -8.22 -1.75
N THR A 44 10.00 -8.30 -0.48
CA THR A 44 11.19 -9.06 -0.01
C THR A 44 10.86 -10.45 0.53
N ARG A 45 9.59 -10.89 0.47
CA ARG A 45 9.23 -12.25 0.93
C ARG A 45 9.98 -13.30 0.10
N PRO A 46 10.69 -14.27 0.73
CA PRO A 46 11.45 -15.28 0.01
C PRO A 46 10.64 -16.12 -0.98
N ASN A 47 9.36 -16.35 -0.68
CA ASN A 47 8.43 -17.15 -1.47
C ASN A 47 7.29 -16.29 -2.04
N LEU A 48 7.58 -15.06 -2.45
CA LEU A 48 6.60 -14.18 -3.08
C LEU A 48 5.96 -14.87 -4.30
N SER A 49 4.62 -14.95 -4.30
CA SER A 49 3.88 -15.63 -5.36
C SER A 49 4.08 -14.94 -6.72
N VAL A 50 3.91 -15.69 -7.80
CA VAL A 50 3.96 -15.12 -9.17
C VAL A 50 2.84 -14.09 -9.35
N ASP A 51 1.69 -14.34 -8.73
CA ASP A 51 0.55 -13.43 -8.72
C ASP A 51 0.94 -12.12 -8.02
N ASP A 52 1.51 -12.14 -6.83
CA ASP A 52 1.91 -10.89 -6.14
C ASP A 52 3.00 -10.11 -6.90
N LYS A 53 3.89 -10.82 -7.62
CA LYS A 53 4.94 -10.20 -8.45
C LYS A 53 4.37 -9.45 -9.65
N ASN A 54 3.31 -9.97 -10.26
CA ASN A 54 2.76 -9.49 -11.53
C ASN A 54 1.35 -8.89 -11.41
N SER A 55 0.79 -8.84 -10.19
CA SER A 55 -0.53 -8.26 -9.95
C SER A 55 -0.49 -6.76 -10.20
N ALA A 56 -1.56 -6.26 -10.79
CA ALA A 56 -1.80 -4.83 -10.88
C ALA A 56 -2.16 -4.30 -9.49
N TYR A 57 -1.47 -3.25 -9.06
CA TYR A 57 -1.74 -2.54 -7.81
C TYR A 57 -2.09 -1.09 -8.13
N SER A 58 -3.12 -0.55 -7.48
CA SER A 58 -3.45 0.87 -7.58
C SER A 58 -3.44 1.53 -6.22
N LEU A 59 -2.72 2.63 -6.08
CA LEU A 59 -2.63 3.43 -4.87
C LEU A 59 -3.38 4.74 -5.04
N THR A 60 -4.27 5.07 -4.09
CA THR A 60 -4.81 6.41 -3.90
C THR A 60 -4.16 7.04 -2.67
N THR A 61 -3.56 8.21 -2.84
CA THR A 61 -2.93 8.96 -1.74
C THR A 61 -3.96 9.76 -0.93
N PRO A 62 -3.59 10.21 0.29
CA PRO A 62 -4.30 11.24 1.04
C PRO A 62 -4.82 12.44 0.26
N SER A 63 -4.13 12.86 -0.80
CA SER A 63 -4.51 14.02 -1.62
C SER A 63 -5.42 13.66 -2.79
N GLY A 64 -5.80 12.38 -2.94
CA GLY A 64 -6.58 11.87 -4.06
C GLY A 64 -5.75 11.59 -5.32
N GLU A 65 -4.42 11.61 -5.23
CA GLU A 65 -3.56 11.25 -6.36
C GLU A 65 -3.59 9.72 -6.55
N GLU A 66 -3.72 9.26 -7.80
CA GLU A 66 -3.75 7.84 -8.13
C GLU A 66 -2.46 7.41 -8.83
N HIS A 67 -1.92 6.27 -8.40
CA HIS A 67 -0.74 5.63 -8.98
C HIS A 67 -1.05 4.18 -9.35
N GLN A 68 -0.56 3.73 -10.50
CA GLN A 68 -0.72 2.35 -10.98
C GLN A 68 0.65 1.67 -11.03
N PHE A 69 0.71 0.41 -10.60
CA PHE A 69 1.95 -0.37 -10.55
C PHE A 69 1.72 -1.77 -11.13
N ALA A 70 2.70 -2.29 -11.86
CA ALA A 70 2.64 -3.60 -12.50
C ALA A 70 3.12 -4.74 -11.57
N GLY A 71 3.39 -4.44 -10.30
CA GLY A 71 3.83 -5.43 -9.33
C GLY A 71 4.32 -4.82 -8.02
N ILE A 72 4.42 -5.66 -6.98
CA ILE A 72 4.76 -5.19 -5.63
C ILE A 72 6.17 -4.58 -5.52
N VAL A 73 7.10 -4.94 -6.41
CA VAL A 73 8.44 -4.36 -6.44
C VAL A 73 8.40 -2.88 -6.83
N GLU A 74 7.55 -2.49 -7.77
CA GLU A 74 7.36 -1.09 -8.16
C GLU A 74 6.69 -0.29 -7.05
N VAL A 75 5.68 -0.89 -6.41
CA VAL A 75 5.03 -0.34 -5.21
C VAL A 75 6.07 -0.04 -4.13
N ALA A 76 6.94 -1.01 -3.80
CA ALA A 76 7.97 -0.86 -2.78
C ALA A 76 9.00 0.21 -3.15
N ARG A 77 9.41 0.31 -4.42
CA ARG A 77 10.31 1.37 -4.91
C ARG A 77 9.69 2.74 -4.74
N TRP A 78 8.45 2.92 -5.20
CA TRP A 78 7.73 4.19 -5.07
C TRP A 78 7.56 4.56 -3.59
N ALA A 79 7.15 3.62 -2.75
CA ALA A 79 6.94 3.87 -1.33
C ALA A 79 8.24 4.27 -0.63
N THR A 80 9.36 3.61 -0.96
CA THR A 80 10.68 3.94 -0.40
C THR A 80 11.15 5.33 -0.84
N ALA A 81 10.94 5.70 -2.11
CA ALA A 81 11.33 7.00 -2.64
C ALA A 81 10.53 8.16 -2.00
N ASN A 82 9.28 7.91 -1.63
CA ASN A 82 8.41 8.93 -1.04
C ASN A 82 8.41 8.93 0.50
N ALA A 83 8.80 7.82 1.15
CA ALA A 83 8.81 7.71 2.62
C ALA A 83 9.91 8.53 3.32
N ILE A 84 10.84 9.10 2.56
CA ILE A 84 11.87 10.01 3.06
C ILE A 84 11.34 11.44 2.89
N GLY A 85 10.57 11.89 3.88
CA GLY A 85 10.00 13.23 3.99
C GLY A 85 9.78 13.61 5.45
#